data_AF-A0A832IRA0-F1
#
_entry.id   AF-A0A832IRA0-F1
#
_cell.length_a   1.000
_cell.length_b   1.000
_cell.length_c   1.000
_cell.angle_alpha   90.00
_cell.angle_beta   90.00
_cell.angle_gamma   90.00
#
_symmetry.space_group_name_H-M   'P 1'
#
loop_
_entity.id
_entity.type
_entity.pdbx_description
1 polymer ?
#
loop_
_entity_poly.entity_id
_entity_poly.type
_entity_poly.pdbx_seq_one_letter_code
_entity_poly.pdbx_strand_id
1 'polypeptide(L)'
;WARALAEITANIIAVGIKDIRLLFKERCGIYHCAGSGYCSRYEWARFILEYSGIRNVNVLPAKSNDFVVLAYRPYFSVLDINKFKNSFGLVLPDWKIKLKLSLL
;
A
#
# COMPACT_ATOMS: atom_id res chain seq x y z
N TRP A 1 -2.26 -5.16 7.79
CA TRP A 1 -2.77 -5.09 6.40
C TRP A 1 -4.27 -5.42 6.31
N ALA A 2 -4.75 -6.51 6.92
CA ALA A 2 -6.17 -6.92 6.91
C ALA A 2 -7.15 -5.79 7.31
N ARG A 3 -6.85 -5.03 8.36
CA ARG A 3 -7.65 -3.87 8.78
C ARG A 3 -7.87 -2.83 7.66
N ALA A 4 -6.82 -2.46 6.93
CA ALA A 4 -6.92 -1.46 5.87
C ALA A 4 -7.77 -1.95 4.70
N LEU A 5 -7.68 -3.24 4.38
CA LEU A 5 -8.51 -3.86 3.34
C LEU A 5 -9.98 -3.90 3.79
N ALA A 6 -10.26 -4.28 5.03
CA ALA A 6 -11.61 -4.28 5.57
C ALA A 6 -12.23 -2.86 5.56
N GLU A 7 -11.48 -1.86 6.03
CA GLU A 7 -11.89 -0.45 6.03
C GLU A 7 -12.22 0.05 4.62
N ILE A 8 -11.34 -0.22 3.64
CA ILE A 8 -11.58 0.27 2.28
C ILE A 8 -12.76 -0.44 1.61
N THR A 9 -12.93 -1.74 1.83
CA THR A 9 -14.09 -2.49 1.32
C THR A 9 -15.40 -1.99 1.93
N ALA A 10 -15.42 -1.72 3.25
CA ALA A 10 -16.60 -1.13 3.90
C ALA A 10 -16.92 0.26 3.33
N ASN A 11 -15.91 1.09 3.08
CA ASN A 11 -16.09 2.40 2.47
C ASN A 11 -16.63 2.32 1.03
N ILE A 12 -16.20 1.34 0.23
CA ILE A 12 -16.75 1.12 -1.12
C ILE A 12 -18.24 0.79 -1.04
N ILE A 13 -18.65 -0.07 -0.10
CA ILE A 13 -20.06 -0.42 0.11
C ILE A 13 -20.85 0.82 0.54
N ALA A 14 -20.28 1.63 1.44
CA ALA A 14 -20.90 2.87 1.91
C ALA A 14 -21.11 3.90 0.78
N VAL A 15 -20.19 4.00 -0.18
CA VAL A 15 -20.36 4.84 -1.39
C VAL A 15 -21.61 4.44 -2.19
N GLY A 16 -21.94 3.14 -2.22
CA GLY A 16 -23.10 2.58 -2.91
C GLY A 16 -24.35 2.43 -2.06
N ILE A 17 -24.44 3.03 -0.86
CA ILE A 17 -25.51 2.73 0.11
C ILE A 17 -26.93 2.95 -0.42
N LYS A 18 -27.10 3.85 -1.40
CA LYS A 18 -28.40 4.12 -2.04
C LYS A 18 -28.81 3.03 -3.04
N ASP A 19 -27.86 2.52 -3.82
CA ASP A 19 -28.08 1.42 -4.77
C ASP A 19 -26.75 0.70 -5.04
N ILE A 20 -26.52 -0.35 -4.26
CA ILE A 20 -25.28 -1.14 -4.34
C ILE A 20 -25.20 -1.95 -5.64
N ARG A 21 -26.36 -2.31 -6.23
CA ARG A 21 -26.40 -3.07 -7.48
C ARG A 21 -25.98 -2.19 -8.65
N LEU A 22 -26.46 -0.96 -8.69
CA LEU A 22 -26.03 0.02 -9.69
C LEU A 22 -24.54 0.33 -9.56
N LEU A 23 -24.03 0.54 -8.33
CA LEU A 23 -22.60 0.76 -8.10
C LEU A 23 -21.76 -0.36 -8.71
N PHE A 24 -22.07 -1.62 -8.42
CA PHE A 24 -21.31 -2.75 -8.94
C PHE A 24 -21.50 -2.93 -10.44
N LYS A 25 -22.67 -2.62 -11.01
CA LYS A 25 -22.89 -2.65 -12.45
C LYS A 25 -22.02 -1.62 -13.18
N GLU A 26 -21.87 -0.42 -12.64
CA GLU A 26 -21.11 0.67 -13.28
C GLU A 26 -19.60 0.61 -13.03
N ARG A 27 -19.20 0.11 -11.85
CA ARG A 27 -17.82 0.18 -11.36
C ARG A 27 -17.19 -1.20 -11.14
N CYS A 28 -17.73 -2.26 -11.72
CA CYS A 28 -17.07 -3.57 -11.72
C CYS A 28 -15.80 -3.53 -12.57
N GLY A 29 -14.77 -4.23 -12.11
CA GLY A 29 -13.54 -4.41 -12.87
C GLY A 29 -12.33 -4.65 -11.98
N ILE A 30 -11.16 -4.61 -12.61
CA ILE A 30 -9.88 -4.80 -11.93
C ILE A 30 -9.33 -3.43 -11.49
N TYR A 31 -8.90 -3.35 -10.23
CA TYR A 31 -8.37 -2.16 -9.59
C TYR A 31 -7.10 -2.48 -8.80
N HIS A 32 -6.13 -1.58 -8.81
CA HIS A 32 -5.02 -1.64 -7.86
C HIS A 32 -5.45 -1.02 -6.53
N CYS A 33 -5.26 -1.78 -5.46
CA CYS A 33 -5.55 -1.35 -4.09
C CYS A 33 -4.26 -1.41 -3.27
N ALA A 34 -3.55 -0.29 -3.21
CA ALA A 34 -2.31 -0.11 -2.45
C ALA A 34 -2.33 1.24 -1.71
N GLY A 35 -1.48 1.37 -0.69
CA GLY A 35 -1.24 2.67 -0.03
C GLY A 35 -0.65 3.69 -1.00
N SER A 36 -0.89 4.98 -0.75
CA SER A 36 -0.28 6.04 -1.57
C SER A 36 1.21 6.18 -1.31
N GLY A 37 1.91 6.81 -2.27
CA GLY A 37 3.36 6.98 -2.22
C GLY A 37 4.11 5.68 -2.55
N TYR A 38 5.41 5.69 -2.33
CA TYR A 38 6.27 4.53 -2.49
C TYR A 38 7.56 4.70 -1.69
N CYS A 39 8.27 3.60 -1.51
CA CYS A 39 9.62 3.59 -0.97
C CYS A 39 10.38 2.35 -1.45
N SER A 40 11.70 2.42 -1.38
CA SER A 40 12.59 1.28 -1.48
C SER A 40 12.54 0.44 -0.18
N ARG A 41 12.97 -0.83 -0.27
CA ARG A 41 13.16 -1.69 0.91
C ARG A 41 14.11 -1.06 1.95
N TYR A 42 15.10 -0.31 1.47
CA TYR A 42 16.05 0.41 2.31
C TYR A 42 15.35 1.50 3.15
N GLU A 43 14.58 2.38 2.51
CA GLU A 43 13.83 3.44 3.19
C GLU A 43 12.78 2.87 4.14
N TRP A 44 12.11 1.79 3.75
CA TRP A 44 11.13 1.10 4.59
C TRP A 44 11.79 0.56 5.87
N ALA A 45 12.91 -0.15 5.76
CA ALA A 45 13.64 -0.69 6.90
C ALA A 45 14.17 0.41 7.84
N ARG A 46 14.74 1.48 7.27
CA ARG A 46 15.20 2.66 8.03
C ARG A 46 14.06 3.27 8.85
N PHE A 47 12.89 3.46 8.22
CA PHE A 47 11.74 4.04 8.89
C PHE A 47 11.21 3.17 10.03
N ILE A 48 11.18 1.83 9.86
CA ILE A 48 10.77 0.91 10.92
C ILE A 48 11.68 1.06 12.15
N LEU A 49 13.00 1.03 11.96
CA LEU A 49 13.96 1.14 13.06
C LEU A 49 13.86 2.49 13.77
N GLU A 50 13.78 3.58 13.00
CA GLU A 50 13.62 4.93 13.52
C GLU A 50 12.34 5.06 14.36
N TYR A 51 11.20 4.63 13.82
CA TYR A 51 9.91 4.71 14.52
C TYR A 51 9.85 3.81 15.76
N SER A 52 10.54 2.67 15.73
CA SER A 52 10.60 1.73 16.86
C SER A 52 11.64 2.12 17.92
N GLY A 53 12.37 3.23 17.74
CA GLY A 53 13.40 3.69 18.68
C GLY A 53 14.67 2.83 18.69
N ILE A 54 14.88 1.96 17.71
CA ILE A 54 16.04 1.08 17.63
C ILE A 54 17.22 1.85 17.01
N ARG A 55 18.27 2.12 17.81
CA ARG A 55 19.39 2.98 17.41
C ARG A 55 20.70 2.24 17.11
N ASN A 56 20.84 0.99 17.56
CA ASN A 56 22.10 0.23 17.46
C ASN A 56 22.18 -0.66 16.21
N VAL A 57 21.41 -0.34 15.17
CA VAL A 57 21.38 -1.09 13.91
C VAL A 57 21.67 -0.13 12.77
N ASN A 58 22.77 -0.38 12.04
CA ASN A 58 23.12 0.39 10.87
C ASN A 58 22.58 -0.27 9.60
N VAL A 59 21.66 0.40 8.90
CA VAL A 59 21.14 -0.07 7.61
C VAL A 59 21.98 0.54 6.50
N LEU A 60 22.67 -0.30 5.75
CA LEU A 60 23.48 0.12 4.59
C LEU A 60 22.67 -0.04 3.29
N PRO A 61 22.84 0.87 2.32
CA PRO A 61 22.25 0.69 1.00
C PRO A 61 22.92 -0.49 0.28
N ALA A 62 22.12 -1.24 -0.48
CA ALA A 62 22.59 -2.35 -1.31
C ALA A 62 21.79 -2.41 -2.61
N LYS A 63 22.42 -2.86 -3.70
CA LYS A 63 21.80 -3.05 -5.01
C LYS A 63 21.11 -4.41 -5.06
N SER A 64 20.07 -4.53 -5.88
CA SER A 64 19.40 -5.83 -6.09
C SER A 64 20.36 -6.91 -6.58
N ASN A 65 21.36 -6.54 -7.40
CA ASN A 65 22.36 -7.47 -7.93
C ASN A 65 23.38 -7.95 -6.89
N ASP A 66 23.45 -7.31 -5.73
CA ASP A 66 24.30 -7.78 -4.62
C ASP A 66 23.71 -9.06 -3.98
N PHE A 67 22.45 -9.40 -4.31
CA PHE A 67 21.74 -10.57 -3.81
C PHE A 67 21.32 -11.49 -4.96
N VAL A 68 22.04 -12.60 -5.14
CA VAL A 68 21.67 -13.63 -6.13
C VAL A 68 20.42 -14.36 -5.66
N VAL A 69 19.32 -14.19 -6.39
CA VAL A 69 18.04 -14.86 -6.12
C VAL A 69 17.53 -15.55 -7.38
N LEU A 70 16.88 -16.70 -7.22
CA LEU A 70 16.35 -17.50 -8.35
C LEU A 70 15.24 -16.78 -9.11
N ALA A 71 14.43 -15.99 -8.40
CA ALA A 71 13.27 -15.34 -8.97
C ALA A 71 13.55 -13.88 -9.32
N TYR A 72 13.22 -13.48 -10.54
CA TYR A 72 13.29 -12.09 -10.97
C TYR A 72 12.46 -11.17 -10.06
N ARG A 73 13.00 -9.98 -9.78
CA ARG A 73 12.33 -8.93 -9.01
C ARG A 73 12.36 -7.65 -9.85
N PRO A 74 11.19 -7.09 -10.20
CA PRO A 74 11.14 -5.80 -10.89
C PRO A 74 11.82 -4.71 -10.06
N TYR A 75 12.56 -3.83 -10.73
CA TYR A 75 13.18 -2.67 -10.07
C TYR A 75 12.14 -1.70 -9.50
N PHE A 76 10.98 -1.61 -10.15
CA PHE A 76 9.87 -0.75 -9.75
C PHE A 76 8.57 -1.54 -9.82
N SER A 77 7.89 -1.66 -8.68
CA SER A 77 6.64 -2.44 -8.52
C SER A 77 5.52 -1.62 -7.88
N VAL A 78 5.65 -0.28 -7.94
CA VAL A 78 4.61 0.63 -7.46
C VAL A 78 3.40 0.51 -8.37
N LEU A 79 2.23 0.35 -7.75
CA LEU A 79 0.97 0.21 -8.48
C LEU A 79 0.34 1.58 -8.71
N ASP A 80 -0.11 1.82 -9.94
CA ASP A 80 -0.95 2.99 -10.24
C ASP A 80 -2.36 2.79 -9.68
N ILE A 81 -2.73 3.61 -8.69
CA ILE A 81 -4.03 3.59 -8.01
C ILE A 81 -5.05 4.59 -8.58
N ASN A 82 -4.71 5.33 -9.65
CA ASN A 82 -5.56 6.39 -10.20
C ASN A 82 -6.94 5.88 -10.63
N LYS A 83 -7.02 4.69 -11.24
CA LYS A 83 -8.31 4.08 -11.61
C LYS A 83 -9.21 3.89 -10.40
N PHE A 84 -8.67 3.38 -9.29
CA PHE A 84 -9.41 3.17 -8.05
C PHE A 84 -9.85 4.50 -7.44
N LYS A 85 -8.91 5.44 -7.32
CA LYS A 85 -9.18 6.79 -6.79
C LYS A 85 -10.27 7.51 -7.57
N ASN A 86 -10.19 7.51 -8.90
CA ASN A 86 -11.16 8.20 -9.75
C ASN A 86 -12.53 7.50 -9.75
N SER A 87 -12.56 6.17 -9.61
CA SER A 87 -13.80 5.41 -9.61
C SER A 87 -14.56 5.50 -8.29
N PHE A 88 -13.87 5.55 -7.14
CA PHE A 88 -14.52 5.49 -5.82
C PHE A 88 -14.38 6.76 -5.00
N GLY A 89 -13.51 7.70 -5.38
CA GLY A 89 -13.18 8.87 -4.56
C GLY A 89 -12.41 8.52 -3.28
N LEU A 90 -11.89 7.29 -3.20
CA LEU A 90 -11.23 6.74 -2.02
C LEU A 90 -9.73 6.56 -2.27
N VAL A 91 -8.92 6.74 -1.23
CA VAL A 91 -7.46 6.55 -1.26
C VAL A 91 -7.04 5.87 0.03
N LEU A 92 -6.20 4.83 -0.06
CA LEU A 92 -5.57 4.28 1.14
C LEU A 92 -4.49 5.25 1.64
N PRO A 93 -4.36 5.44 2.96
CA PRO A 93 -3.32 6.28 3.54
C PRO A 93 -1.91 5.98 3.04
N ASP A 94 -1.07 7.01 3.10
CA ASP A 94 0.36 6.91 2.80
C ASP A 94 1.03 5.76 3.54
N TRP A 95 2.00 5.11 2.88
CA TRP A 95 2.68 3.93 3.41
C TRP A 95 3.28 4.17 4.80
N LYS A 96 3.76 5.38 5.11
CA LYS A 96 4.30 5.70 6.44
C LYS A 96 3.23 5.67 7.51
N ILE A 97 2.05 6.24 7.22
CA ILE A 97 0.91 6.25 8.15
C ILE A 97 0.44 4.82 8.41
N LYS A 98 0.28 4.02 7.34
CA LYS A 98 -0.12 2.61 7.49
C LYS A 98 0.91 1.79 8.25
N LEU A 99 2.19 2.04 8.03
CA LEU A 99 3.27 1.35 8.74
C LEU A 99 3.27 1.69 10.23
N LYS A 100 3.15 2.97 10.60
CA LYS A 100 3.04 3.39 12.01
C LYS A 100 1.88 2.68 12.71
N LEU A 101 0.71 2.64 12.09
CA LEU A 101 -0.48 1.94 12.63
C LEU A 101 -0.28 0.43 12.79
N SER A 102 0.65 -0.19 12.08
CA SER A 102 0.96 -1.62 12.20
C SER A 102 2.08 -1.94 13.19
N LEU A 103 2.81 -0.92 13.67
CA LEU A 103 3.87 -1.04 14.67
C LEU A 103 3.36 -0.73 16.09
N LEU A 104 2.10 -0.27 16.21
CA LEU A 104 1.34 -0.20 17.46
C LEU A 104 0.76 -1.57 17.78
#